data_AF-A0A9P6NVC5-F1
#
_entry.id   AF-A0A9P6NVC5-F1
#
_cell.length_a   1.000
_cell.length_b   1.000
_cell.length_c   1.000
_cell.angle_alpha   90.00
_cell.angle_beta   90.00
_cell.angle_gamma   90.00
#
_symmetry.space_group_name_H-M   'P 1'
#
loop_
_entity.id
_entity.type
_entity.pdbx_description
1 polymer ?
#
loop_
_entity_poly.entity_id
_entity_poly.type
_entity_poly.pdbx_seq_one_letter_code
_entity_poly.pdbx_strand_id
1 'polypeptide(L)'
;MATRNPDKPPHTDPPYKSLNFYIKMPSLVKNLLVILDAMGTKFLAWKNRLWDTVDYVTTVDNYLANDRPPSKERYDSIIQLMIVCSIDNSFISQIEHSWSAKVTFDYISSMFHFPSRTTHIGHWQDILTSQFEPGDSLNAHLTKIRSKIEDLDCTGFEWSKDSILGICMQLSLLTTGDVSFINVNMVLDARL
;
A
#
# COMPACT_ATOMS: atom_id res chain seq x y z
N MET A 1 -2.58 28.64 52.05
CA MET A 1 -1.87 29.38 50.99
C MET A 1 -0.83 28.45 50.39
N ALA A 2 -1.10 27.87 49.21
CA ALA A 2 -0.17 26.99 48.52
C ALA A 2 0.77 27.84 47.65
N THR A 3 2.07 27.76 47.91
CA THR A 3 3.12 28.45 47.15
C THR A 3 3.22 27.86 45.75
N ARG A 4 2.87 28.65 44.73
CA ARG A 4 3.14 28.34 43.32
C ARG A 4 4.66 28.31 43.11
N ASN A 5 5.18 27.16 42.72
CA ASN A 5 6.58 26.99 42.33
C ASN A 5 6.80 27.68 40.95
N PRO A 6 7.62 28.74 40.84
CA PRO A 6 7.74 29.55 39.63
C PRO A 6 8.64 28.93 38.54
N ASP A 7 9.30 27.80 38.81
CA ASP A 7 10.31 27.22 37.90
C ASP A 7 9.83 26.05 37.04
N LYS A 8 8.51 25.89 36.82
CA LYS A 8 8.06 24.93 35.81
C LYS A 8 8.14 25.62 34.43
N PRO A 9 9.05 25.21 33.53
CA PRO A 9 9.10 25.80 32.19
C PRO A 9 7.72 25.66 31.54
N PRO A 10 7.27 26.67 30.77
CA PRO A 10 6.00 26.58 30.08
C PRO A 10 6.00 25.27 29.29
N HIS A 11 4.95 24.49 29.45
CA HIS A 11 4.73 23.31 28.62
C HIS A 11 4.63 23.80 27.17
N THR A 12 5.76 23.89 26.47
CA THR A 12 5.78 24.13 25.03
C THR A 12 5.04 22.98 24.42
N ASP A 13 3.93 23.29 23.76
CA ASP A 13 3.17 22.29 23.03
C ASP A 13 4.12 21.54 22.10
N PRO A 14 3.99 20.22 22.00
CA PRO A 14 4.81 19.44 21.10
C PRO A 14 4.73 20.03 19.69
N PRO A 15 5.84 20.01 18.92
CA PRO A 15 5.92 20.70 17.63
C PRO A 15 4.78 20.30 16.66
N TYR A 16 4.31 19.05 16.74
CA TYR A 16 3.21 18.51 15.93
C TYR A 16 1.81 19.05 16.28
N LYS A 17 1.62 19.71 17.43
CA LYS A 17 0.37 20.42 17.77
C LYS A 17 0.36 21.87 17.31
N SER A 18 1.50 22.39 16.87
CA SER A 18 1.58 23.77 16.44
C SER A 18 0.86 23.95 15.10
N LEU A 19 0.09 25.04 14.96
CA LEU A 19 -0.50 25.43 13.69
C LEU A 19 0.57 25.52 12.57
N ASN A 20 1.78 25.94 12.94
CA ASN A 20 2.94 25.98 12.06
C ASN A 20 3.34 24.62 11.49
N PHE A 21 3.19 23.54 12.26
CA PHE A 21 3.44 22.18 11.76
C PHE A 21 2.39 21.82 10.71
N TYR A 22 1.10 22.01 11.01
CA TYR A 22 0.02 21.73 10.05
C TYR A 22 0.12 22.56 8.76
N ILE A 23 0.57 23.81 8.84
CA ILE A 23 0.80 24.67 7.66
C ILE A 23 1.95 24.15 6.79
N LYS A 24 3.05 23.69 7.41
CA LYS A 24 4.26 23.25 6.69
C LYS A 24 4.19 21.81 6.21
N MET A 25 3.38 21.00 6.86
CA MET A 25 3.30 19.56 6.64
C MET A 25 2.94 19.20 5.18
N PRO A 26 1.96 19.83 4.50
CA PRO A 26 1.67 19.53 3.10
C PRO A 26 2.88 19.73 2.18
N SER A 27 3.67 20.78 2.41
CA SER A 27 4.89 21.05 1.65
C SER A 27 5.98 20.02 1.92
N LEU A 28 6.14 19.60 3.19
CA LEU A 28 7.07 18.54 3.57
C LEU A 28 6.70 17.20 2.93
N VAL A 29 5.43 16.84 2.97
CA VAL A 29 4.91 15.62 2.33
C VAL A 29 5.14 15.64 0.84
N LYS A 30 4.82 16.74 0.14
CA LYS A 30 5.05 16.85 -1.31
C LYS A 30 6.52 16.76 -1.71
N ASN A 31 7.45 17.12 -0.81
CA ASN A 31 8.89 17.00 -1.05
C ASN A 31 9.42 15.59 -0.73
N LEU A 32 8.76 14.85 0.16
CA LEU A 32 9.21 13.54 0.64
C LEU A 32 8.55 12.37 -0.09
N LEU A 33 7.28 12.55 -0.49
CA LEU A 33 6.44 11.54 -1.13
C LEU A 33 6.20 11.90 -2.59
N VAL A 34 6.15 10.87 -3.43
CA VAL A 34 5.66 10.98 -4.81
C VAL A 34 4.16 11.23 -4.76
N ILE A 35 3.64 12.24 -5.44
CA ILE A 35 2.18 12.45 -5.48
C ILE A 35 1.55 11.31 -6.28
N LEU A 36 0.59 10.63 -5.66
CA LEU A 36 -0.21 9.58 -6.30
C LEU A 36 -1.22 10.23 -7.25
N ASP A 37 -1.08 9.92 -8.54
CA ASP A 37 -1.97 10.42 -9.57
C ASP A 37 -3.29 9.64 -9.61
N ALA A 38 -4.30 10.23 -10.25
CA ALA A 38 -5.62 9.61 -10.39
C ALA A 38 -5.59 8.25 -11.11
N MET A 39 -4.54 7.98 -11.89
CA MET A 39 -4.36 6.77 -12.70
C MET A 39 -3.56 5.67 -11.97
N GLY A 40 -3.00 5.95 -10.79
CA GLY A 40 -2.26 4.98 -9.99
C GLY A 40 -0.90 4.59 -10.55
N THR A 41 -0.36 5.31 -11.55
CA THR A 41 0.86 4.92 -12.27
C THR A 41 2.09 4.88 -11.37
N LYS A 42 2.04 5.58 -10.24
CA LYS A 42 3.11 5.67 -9.25
C LYS A 42 2.76 5.02 -7.92
N PHE A 43 1.73 4.16 -7.90
CA PHE A 43 1.21 3.57 -6.67
C PHE A 43 2.29 2.85 -5.84
N LEU A 44 3.11 1.99 -6.46
CA LEU A 44 4.15 1.26 -5.73
C LEU A 44 5.25 2.20 -5.17
N ALA A 45 5.70 3.16 -5.99
CA ALA A 45 6.67 4.15 -5.56
C ALA A 45 6.14 5.04 -4.43
N TRP A 46 4.86 5.43 -4.50
CA TRP A 46 4.16 6.16 -3.45
C TRP A 46 4.04 5.32 -2.18
N LYS A 47 3.55 4.08 -2.28
CA LYS A 47 3.34 3.16 -1.16
C LYS A 47 4.64 2.90 -0.39
N ASN A 48 5.70 2.53 -1.09
CA ASN A 48 6.99 2.24 -0.47
C ASN A 48 7.56 3.48 0.23
N ARG A 49 7.47 4.64 -0.43
CA ARG A 49 7.97 5.89 0.15
C ARG A 49 7.14 6.37 1.34
N LEU A 50 5.82 6.17 1.29
CA LEU A 50 4.91 6.44 2.39
C LEU A 50 5.26 5.55 3.59
N TRP A 51 5.45 4.24 3.39
CA TRP A 51 5.86 3.30 4.44
C TRP A 51 7.18 3.71 5.09
N ASP A 52 8.23 3.96 4.31
CA ASP A 52 9.52 4.43 4.84
C ASP A 52 9.37 5.69 5.70
N THR A 53 8.53 6.63 5.25
CA THR A 53 8.32 7.91 5.95
C THR A 53 7.52 7.71 7.23
N VAL A 54 6.51 6.84 7.20
CA VAL A 54 5.69 6.53 8.38
C VAL A 54 6.51 5.80 9.44
N ASP A 55 7.31 4.81 9.05
CA ASP A 55 8.16 4.06 9.97
C ASP A 55 9.24 4.98 10.57
N TYR A 56 9.82 5.88 9.77
CA TYR A 56 10.74 6.91 10.27
C TYR A 56 10.10 7.87 11.28
N VAL A 57 8.86 8.32 11.03
CA VAL A 57 8.16 9.29 11.89
C VAL A 57 7.66 8.64 13.18
N THR A 58 7.19 7.39 13.10
CA THR A 58 6.57 6.69 14.22
C THR A 58 7.58 5.92 15.05
N THR A 59 8.75 5.59 14.50
CA THR A 59 9.71 4.62 15.06
C THR A 59 9.08 3.24 15.31
N VAL A 60 7.97 2.95 14.63
CA VAL A 60 7.23 1.69 14.68
C VAL A 60 7.37 1.03 13.32
N ASP A 61 8.03 -0.12 13.26
CA ASP A 61 8.14 -0.89 12.03
C ASP A 61 6.74 -1.35 11.58
N ASN A 62 6.45 -1.18 10.29
CA ASN A 62 5.21 -1.60 9.66
C ASN A 62 3.94 -1.02 10.33
N TYR A 63 3.95 0.26 10.70
CA TYR A 63 2.82 0.91 11.36
C TYR A 63 1.48 0.67 10.63
N LEU A 64 1.49 0.79 9.29
CA LEU A 64 0.29 0.64 8.45
C LEU A 64 -0.14 -0.82 8.21
N ALA A 65 0.74 -1.80 8.49
CA ALA A 65 0.41 -3.23 8.40
C ALA A 65 -0.24 -3.77 9.68
N ASN A 66 -0.10 -3.06 10.81
CA ASN A 66 -0.69 -3.48 12.07
C ASN A 66 -2.18 -3.11 12.10
N ASP A 67 -3.06 -4.08 12.31
CA ASP A 67 -4.52 -3.85 12.47
C ASP A 67 -4.86 -3.00 13.69
N ARG A 68 -3.97 -3.02 14.69
CA ARG A 68 -4.00 -2.16 15.85
C ARG A 68 -2.59 -1.63 16.07
N PRO A 69 -2.17 -0.59 15.33
CA PRO A 69 -0.87 0.00 15.58
C PRO A 69 -0.83 0.43 17.06
N PRO A 70 0.34 0.36 17.72
CA PRO A 70 0.51 0.79 19.11
C PRO A 70 0.21 2.30 19.20
N SER A 71 -1.07 2.59 19.36
CA SER A 71 -1.64 3.91 19.21
C SER A 71 -1.39 4.70 20.49
N LYS A 72 -0.55 5.73 20.38
CA LYS A 72 -1.00 7.03 20.87
C LYS A 72 -1.90 7.56 19.76
N GLU A 73 -3.19 7.78 20.03
CA GLU A 73 -4.21 8.31 19.09
C GLU A 73 -3.72 9.52 18.25
N ARG A 74 -2.67 10.19 18.71
CA ARG A 74 -2.05 11.39 18.12
C ARG A 74 -1.16 11.14 16.90
N TYR A 75 -0.58 9.95 16.71
CA TYR A 75 0.20 9.67 15.48
C TYR A 75 -0.71 9.35 14.31
N ASP A 76 -1.85 8.74 14.59
CA ASP A 76 -2.78 8.30 13.56
C ASP A 76 -3.32 9.45 12.72
N SER A 77 -3.77 10.54 13.35
CA SER A 77 -4.22 11.74 12.62
C SER A 77 -3.12 12.42 11.81
N ILE A 78 -1.86 12.35 12.25
CA ILE A 78 -0.72 12.92 11.50
C ILE A 78 -0.47 12.08 10.24
N ILE A 79 -0.49 10.76 10.37
CA ILE A 79 -0.25 9.84 9.25
C ILE A 79 -1.42 9.88 8.27
N GLN A 80 -2.66 9.95 8.76
CA GLN A 80 -3.83 10.16 7.91
C GLN A 80 -3.67 11.45 7.08
N LEU A 81 -3.25 12.55 7.71
CA LEU A 81 -2.98 13.79 7.01
C LEU A 81 -1.83 13.63 5.98
N MET A 82 -0.80 12.82 6.28
CA MET A 82 0.30 12.51 5.34
C MET A 82 -0.23 11.82 4.09
N ILE A 83 -1.11 10.83 4.28
CA ILE A 83 -1.75 10.12 3.18
C ILE A 83 -2.57 11.12 2.34
N VAL A 84 -3.45 11.90 2.95
CA VAL A 84 -4.30 12.89 2.25
C VAL A 84 -3.48 13.95 1.50
N CYS A 85 -2.35 14.40 2.05
CA CYS A 85 -1.49 15.38 1.38
C CYS A 85 -0.68 14.81 0.20
N SER A 86 -0.64 13.47 0.08
CA SER A 86 0.18 12.76 -0.91
C SER A 86 -0.60 12.17 -2.08
N ILE A 87 -1.91 12.42 -2.14
CA ILE A 87 -2.81 11.93 -3.18
C ILE A 87 -3.42 13.11 -3.97
N ASP A 88 -3.91 12.83 -5.18
CA ASP A 88 -4.64 13.82 -5.97
C ASP A 88 -5.93 14.30 -5.25
N ASN A 89 -6.29 15.56 -5.49
CA ASN A 89 -7.49 16.17 -4.92
C ASN A 89 -8.78 15.43 -5.31
N SER A 90 -8.79 14.69 -6.42
CA SER A 90 -9.93 13.87 -6.85
C SER A 90 -10.36 12.82 -5.82
N PHE A 91 -9.45 12.39 -4.94
CA PHE A 91 -9.71 11.37 -3.92
C PHE A 91 -10.19 11.94 -2.59
N ILE A 92 -9.87 13.21 -2.30
CA ILE A 92 -10.04 13.81 -0.97
C ILE A 92 -11.52 13.91 -0.59
N SER A 93 -12.42 14.11 -1.55
CA SER A 93 -13.86 14.26 -1.29
C SER A 93 -14.52 13.02 -0.69
N GLN A 94 -13.90 11.85 -0.80
CA GLN A 94 -14.42 10.58 -0.30
C GLN A 94 -13.75 10.11 0.99
N ILE A 95 -12.74 10.84 1.47
CA ILE A 95 -12.04 10.52 2.72
C ILE A 95 -12.72 11.25 3.88
N GLU A 96 -13.23 10.49 4.85
CA GLU A 96 -13.79 11.09 6.06
C GLU A 96 -12.67 11.47 7.04
N HIS A 97 -12.84 12.61 7.71
CA HIS A 97 -11.88 13.09 8.70
C HIS A 97 -11.82 12.21 9.96
N SER A 98 -12.85 11.38 10.18
CA SER A 98 -12.95 10.39 11.26
C SER A 98 -12.17 9.11 10.99
N TRP A 99 -11.71 8.87 9.75
CA TRP A 99 -11.01 7.64 9.42
C TRP A 99 -9.64 7.57 10.07
N SER A 100 -9.24 6.35 10.43
CA SER A 100 -7.85 6.13 10.84
C SER A 100 -6.91 6.25 9.64
N ALA A 101 -5.62 6.43 9.93
CA ALA A 101 -4.58 6.37 8.91
C ALA A 101 -4.64 5.06 8.11
N LYS A 102 -4.83 3.93 8.81
CA LYS A 102 -4.95 2.61 8.18
C LYS A 102 -6.18 2.52 7.27
N VAL A 103 -7.36 2.92 7.75
CA VAL A 103 -8.59 2.88 6.93
C VAL A 103 -8.44 3.76 5.68
N THR A 104 -7.82 4.93 5.83
CA THR A 104 -7.57 5.83 4.70
C THR A 104 -6.57 5.22 3.71
N PHE A 105 -5.50 4.59 4.20
CA PHE A 105 -4.54 3.88 3.36
C PHE A 105 -5.17 2.70 2.62
N ASP A 106 -5.96 1.87 3.31
CA ASP A 106 -6.61 0.69 2.75
C ASP A 106 -7.63 1.09 1.68
N TYR A 107 -8.40 2.15 1.92
CA TYR A 107 -9.32 2.73 0.95
C TYR A 107 -8.60 3.20 -0.32
N ILE A 108 -7.55 4.03 -0.19
CA ILE A 108 -6.77 4.49 -1.34
C ILE A 108 -6.13 3.31 -2.06
N SER A 109 -5.58 2.36 -1.32
CA SER A 109 -5.01 1.14 -1.88
C SER A 109 -6.06 0.35 -2.67
N SER A 110 -7.30 0.23 -2.18
CA SER A 110 -8.38 -0.48 -2.88
C SER A 110 -8.80 0.16 -4.21
N MET A 111 -8.51 1.44 -4.44
CA MET A 111 -8.81 2.11 -5.71
C MET A 111 -7.83 1.75 -6.83
N PHE A 112 -6.64 1.29 -6.47
CA PHE A 112 -5.56 0.93 -7.40
C PHE A 112 -5.27 -0.56 -7.39
N HIS A 113 -5.60 -1.25 -6.30
CA HIS A 113 -5.85 -2.66 -6.30
C HIS A 113 -7.23 -2.89 -6.92
N PHE A 114 -7.31 -2.99 -8.25
CA PHE A 114 -8.35 -3.82 -8.85
C PHE A 114 -7.83 -5.25 -8.84
N PRO A 115 -8.14 -6.06 -7.81
CA PRO A 115 -7.68 -7.43 -7.74
C PRO A 115 -8.70 -8.22 -8.57
N SER A 116 -8.73 -7.97 -9.87
CA SER A 116 -9.27 -8.98 -10.74
C SER A 116 -8.27 -10.13 -10.62
N ARG A 117 -8.62 -11.19 -9.87
CA ARG A 117 -7.81 -12.42 -9.84
C ARG A 117 -7.50 -12.92 -11.24
N THR A 118 -8.38 -12.63 -12.19
CA THR A 118 -8.15 -12.78 -13.64
C THR A 118 -6.89 -12.05 -14.13
N THR A 119 -6.65 -10.82 -13.67
CA THR A 119 -5.45 -10.04 -13.98
C THR A 119 -4.22 -10.68 -13.36
N HIS A 120 -4.27 -11.04 -12.07
CA HIS A 120 -3.16 -11.74 -11.41
C HIS A 120 -2.84 -13.08 -12.08
N ILE A 121 -3.87 -13.85 -12.44
CA ILE A 121 -3.72 -15.11 -13.17
C ILE A 121 -3.15 -14.89 -14.58
N GLY A 122 -3.58 -13.85 -15.28
CA GLY A 122 -3.00 -13.47 -16.57
C GLY A 122 -1.51 -13.18 -16.46
N HIS A 123 -1.10 -12.39 -15.47
CA HIS A 123 0.33 -12.13 -15.20
C HIS A 123 1.10 -13.40 -14.82
N TRP A 124 0.52 -14.28 -13.99
CA TRP A 124 1.13 -15.57 -13.65
C TRP A 124 1.28 -16.49 -14.86
N GLN A 125 0.28 -16.57 -15.73
CA GLN A 125 0.38 -17.29 -16.99
C GLN A 125 1.49 -16.71 -17.86
N ASP A 126 1.56 -15.39 -17.97
CA ASP A 126 2.58 -14.68 -18.74
C ASP A 126 4.00 -14.89 -18.21
N ILE A 127 4.18 -15.08 -16.90
CA ILE A 127 5.45 -15.42 -16.26
C ILE A 127 5.79 -16.89 -16.58
N LEU A 128 4.86 -17.81 -16.33
CA LEU A 128 5.09 -19.25 -16.45
C LEU A 128 5.21 -19.73 -17.90
N THR A 129 4.59 -19.03 -18.84
CA THR A 129 4.71 -19.30 -20.28
C THR A 129 5.89 -18.58 -20.92
N SER A 130 6.63 -17.75 -20.18
CA SER A 130 7.81 -17.08 -20.71
C SER A 130 8.93 -18.10 -20.93
N GLN A 131 9.14 -18.49 -22.18
CA GLN A 131 10.18 -19.43 -22.57
C GLN A 131 11.48 -18.70 -22.91
N PHE A 132 12.59 -19.41 -22.71
CA PHE A 132 13.91 -18.95 -23.13
C PHE A 132 14.00 -19.03 -24.66
N GLU A 133 14.15 -17.89 -25.33
CA GLU A 133 14.15 -17.82 -26.79
C GLU A 133 15.54 -18.12 -27.37
N PRO A 134 15.63 -18.76 -28.56
CA PRO A 134 16.91 -18.97 -29.24
C PRO A 134 17.56 -17.62 -29.57
N GLY A 135 18.67 -17.30 -28.90
CA GLY A 135 19.39 -16.03 -29.06
C GLY A 135 19.33 -15.11 -27.85
N ASP A 136 18.47 -15.40 -26.86
CA ASP A 136 18.50 -14.69 -25.59
C ASP A 136 19.78 -15.01 -24.80
N SER A 137 20.33 -13.98 -24.15
CA SER A 137 21.27 -14.23 -23.05
C SER A 137 20.48 -14.58 -21.79
N LEU A 138 21.08 -15.39 -20.91
CA LEU A 138 20.48 -15.71 -19.60
C LEU A 138 20.09 -14.45 -18.82
N ASN A 139 20.93 -13.40 -18.88
CA ASN A 139 20.66 -12.13 -18.22
C ASN A 139 19.46 -11.37 -18.83
N ALA A 140 19.32 -11.39 -20.16
CA ALA A 140 18.19 -10.77 -20.83
C ALA A 140 16.87 -11.47 -20.45
N HIS A 141 16.88 -12.81 -20.45
CA HIS A 141 15.72 -13.60 -20.06
C HIS A 141 15.34 -13.39 -18.58
N LEU A 142 16.32 -13.37 -17.67
CA LEU A 142 16.07 -13.05 -16.26
C LEU A 142 15.51 -11.63 -16.07
N THR A 143 15.97 -10.66 -16.86
CA THR A 143 15.44 -9.29 -16.81
C THR A 143 13.98 -9.24 -17.28
N LYS A 144 13.64 -10.00 -18.33
CA LYS A 144 12.25 -10.16 -18.82
C LYS A 144 11.34 -10.77 -17.77
N ILE A 145 11.78 -11.82 -17.08
CA ILE A 145 11.01 -12.43 -15.97
C ILE A 145 10.86 -11.45 -14.81
N ARG A 146 11.93 -10.76 -14.41
CA ARG A 146 11.86 -9.75 -13.33
C ARG A 146 10.86 -8.65 -13.63
N SER A 147 10.87 -8.10 -14.84
CA SER A 147 9.90 -7.09 -15.26
C SER A 147 8.45 -7.59 -15.13
N LYS A 148 8.18 -8.85 -15.49
CA LYS A 148 6.84 -9.44 -15.35
C LYS A 148 6.42 -9.65 -13.89
N ILE A 149 7.37 -9.98 -13.01
CA ILE A 149 7.14 -10.07 -11.56
C ILE A 149 6.87 -8.68 -10.98
N GLU A 150 7.64 -7.67 -11.41
CA GLU A 150 7.41 -6.27 -11.01
C GLU A 150 6.03 -5.77 -11.47
N ASP A 151 5.56 -6.17 -12.65
CA ASP A 151 4.20 -5.88 -13.11
C ASP A 151 3.16 -6.51 -12.17
N LEU A 152 3.36 -7.76 -11.76
CA LEU A 152 2.50 -8.46 -10.81
C LEU A 152 2.48 -7.73 -9.44
N ASP A 153 3.63 -7.26 -8.96
CA ASP A 153 3.72 -6.43 -7.75
C ASP A 153 2.96 -5.11 -7.91
N CYS A 154 3.03 -4.50 -9.09
CA CYS A 154 2.29 -3.27 -9.40
C CYS A 154 0.77 -3.47 -9.38
N THR A 155 0.29 -4.69 -9.66
CA THR A 155 -1.14 -5.03 -9.52
C THR A 155 -1.56 -5.32 -8.07
N GLY A 156 -0.66 -5.18 -7.10
CA GLY A 156 -0.94 -5.39 -5.69
C GLY A 156 -1.07 -6.86 -5.30
N PHE A 157 -0.45 -7.76 -6.04
CA PHE A 157 -0.42 -9.17 -5.68
C PHE A 157 0.26 -9.37 -4.33
N GLU A 158 -0.43 -10.05 -3.41
CA GLU A 158 0.12 -10.35 -2.10
C GLU A 158 0.90 -11.66 -2.14
N TRP A 159 2.19 -11.61 -1.80
CA TRP A 159 3.06 -12.78 -1.69
C TRP A 159 2.84 -13.53 -0.37
N SER A 160 1.78 -14.34 -0.32
CA SER A 160 1.52 -15.25 0.79
C SER A 160 1.50 -16.70 0.32
N LYS A 161 1.69 -17.64 1.27
CA LYS A 161 1.54 -19.07 0.99
C LYS A 161 0.16 -19.38 0.40
N ASP A 162 -0.88 -18.71 0.90
CA ASP A 162 -2.25 -18.92 0.47
C ASP A 162 -2.51 -18.32 -0.93
N SER A 163 -1.92 -17.16 -1.22
CA SER A 163 -1.99 -16.56 -2.56
C SER A 163 -1.33 -17.47 -3.60
N ILE A 164 -0.13 -17.99 -3.31
CA ILE A 164 0.57 -18.92 -4.22
C ILE A 164 -0.22 -20.22 -4.37
N LEU A 165 -0.78 -20.76 -3.28
CA LEU A 165 -1.63 -21.96 -3.33
C LEU A 165 -2.87 -21.75 -4.21
N GLY A 166 -3.52 -20.59 -4.10
CA GLY A 166 -4.66 -20.21 -4.93
C GLY A 166 -4.31 -20.16 -6.41
N ILE A 167 -3.17 -19.57 -6.76
CA ILE A 167 -2.66 -19.53 -8.13
C ILE A 167 -2.35 -20.94 -8.65
N CYS A 168 -1.64 -21.77 -7.89
CA CYS A 168 -1.33 -23.15 -8.28
C CYS A 168 -2.61 -23.96 -8.51
N MET A 169 -3.61 -23.81 -7.65
CA MET A 169 -4.91 -24.46 -7.80
C MET A 169 -5.60 -23.98 -9.10
N GLN A 170 -5.64 -22.68 -9.35
CA GLN A 170 -6.27 -22.12 -10.56
C GLN A 170 -5.58 -22.56 -11.85
N LEU A 171 -4.24 -22.57 -11.88
CA LEU A 171 -3.46 -23.06 -13.01
C LEU A 171 -3.66 -24.56 -13.26
N SER A 172 -3.77 -25.37 -12.20
CA SER A 172 -4.04 -26.80 -12.31
C SER A 172 -5.45 -27.11 -12.84
N LEU A 173 -6.41 -26.22 -12.58
CA LEU A 173 -7.79 -26.37 -13.04
C LEU A 173 -7.98 -25.91 -14.50
N LEU A 174 -7.22 -24.89 -14.93
CA LEU A 174 -7.15 -24.46 -16.33
C LEU A 174 -6.67 -25.59 -17.25
N THR A 175 -5.77 -26.47 -16.78
CA THR A 175 -5.30 -27.62 -17.56
C THR A 175 -6.33 -28.75 -17.67
N THR A 176 -7.38 -28.77 -16.84
CA THR A 176 -8.36 -29.86 -16.81
C THR A 176 -9.62 -29.62 -17.64
N GLY A 177 -9.83 -28.42 -18.21
CA GLY A 177 -10.93 -28.12 -19.15
C GLY A 177 -12.36 -28.13 -18.58
N ASP A 178 -12.58 -28.78 -17.43
CA ASP A 178 -13.92 -29.06 -16.89
C ASP A 178 -14.40 -28.08 -15.81
N VAL A 179 -13.54 -27.17 -15.32
CA VAL A 179 -13.91 -26.26 -14.22
C VAL A 179 -13.92 -24.81 -14.70
N SER A 180 -15.13 -24.23 -14.76
CA SER A 180 -15.36 -22.81 -15.04
C SER A 180 -14.52 -21.92 -14.12
N PHE A 181 -13.69 -21.07 -14.72
CA PHE A 181 -12.84 -20.08 -14.05
C PHE A 181 -13.63 -19.22 -13.04
N ILE A 182 -14.89 -18.91 -13.37
CA ILE A 182 -15.80 -18.12 -12.53
C ILE A 182 -16.14 -18.91 -11.24
N ASN A 183 -16.36 -20.22 -11.34
CA ASN A 183 -16.68 -21.06 -10.18
C ASN A 183 -15.50 -21.21 -9.22
N VAL A 184 -14.27 -21.31 -9.74
CA VAL A 184 -13.06 -21.39 -8.91
C VAL A 184 -12.82 -20.08 -8.16
N ASN A 185 -12.96 -18.95 -8.85
CA ASN A 185 -12.86 -17.64 -8.21
C ASN A 185 -13.91 -17.46 -7.11
N MET A 186 -15.18 -17.79 -7.35
CA MET A 186 -16.22 -17.71 -6.32
C MET A 186 -15.94 -18.59 -5.11
N VAL A 187 -15.44 -19.82 -5.30
CA VAL A 187 -15.09 -20.73 -4.18
C VAL A 187 -13.91 -20.20 -3.37
N LEU A 188 -12.93 -19.58 -4.02
CA LEU A 188 -11.78 -18.98 -3.34
C LEU A 188 -12.12 -17.60 -2.74
N ASP A 189 -13.08 -16.86 -3.31
CA ASP A 189 -13.59 -15.59 -2.74
C ASP A 189 -14.37 -15.86 -1.46
N ALA A 190 -15.12 -16.97 -1.40
CA ALA A 190 -15.84 -17.41 -0.20
C ALA A 190 -14.94 -17.95 0.92
N ARG A 191 -13.62 -18.06 0.69
CA ARG A 191 -12.63 -18.55 1.67
C ARG A 191 -11.77 -17.46 2.29
N LEU A 192 -11.86 -16.22 1.78
CA LEU A 192 -11.32 -15.00 2.40
C LEU A 192 -12.40 -14.38 3.30
#